data_AF-A0A947VC26-F1
#
_entry.id   AF-A0A947VC26-F1
#
_cell.length_a   1.000
_cell.length_b   1.000
_cell.length_c   1.000
_cell.angle_alpha   90.00
_cell.angle_beta   90.00
_cell.angle_gamma   90.00
#
_symmetry.space_group_name_H-M   'P 1'
#
loop_
_entity.id
_entity.type
_entity.pdbx_description
1 polymer ?
#
loop_
_entity_poly.entity_id
_entity_poly.type
_entity_poly.pdbx_seq_one_letter_code
_entity_poly.pdbx_strand_id
1 'polypeptide(L)'
;MASPSALNTLIDLANKDSDAAAKQLGAALRAGEEANQKLELLMQYRDDYAARCQAGLTAGISTTHFNNFQVFMQKLDYAIAGQQKVVAEAMQRVAQARAAWQACEQKKMSFVTLADRASKEDARRELWRDQKQNDEHAARRVLHKRTLS
;
A
#
# COMPACT_ATOMS: atom_id res chain seq x y z
N MET A 1 9.82 -2.57 -30.14
CA MET A 1 8.72 -2.32 -29.18
C MET A 1 8.34 -3.65 -28.54
N ALA A 2 8.01 -3.68 -27.25
CA ALA A 2 7.54 -4.92 -26.60
C ALA A 2 6.22 -5.37 -27.24
N SER A 3 6.02 -6.68 -27.41
CA SER A 3 4.79 -7.22 -27.98
C SER A 3 3.60 -7.06 -27.01
N PRO A 4 2.35 -6.95 -27.49
CA PRO A 4 1.16 -6.85 -26.63
C PRO A 4 1.07 -7.96 -25.57
N SER A 5 1.48 -9.18 -25.94
CA SER A 5 1.59 -10.31 -25.02
C SER A 5 2.59 -10.08 -23.89
N ALA A 6 3.75 -9.48 -24.17
CA ALA A 6 4.76 -9.17 -23.14
C ALA A 6 4.28 -8.07 -22.18
N LEU A 7 3.57 -7.05 -22.68
CA LEU A 7 3.00 -5.99 -21.84
C LEU A 7 1.92 -6.54 -20.90
N ASN A 8 1.07 -7.46 -21.37
CA ASN A 8 0.09 -8.12 -20.52
C ASN A 8 0.75 -8.92 -19.39
N THR A 9 1.82 -9.68 -19.69
CA THR A 9 2.59 -10.39 -18.66
C THR A 9 3.21 -9.44 -17.62
N LEU A 10 3.71 -8.28 -18.05
CA LEU A 10 4.25 -7.26 -17.14
C LEU A 10 3.16 -6.63 -16.26
N ILE A 11 1.95 -6.43 -16.79
CA ILE A 11 0.79 -5.97 -16.02
C ILE A 11 0.40 -7.01 -14.98
N ASP A 12 0.33 -8.29 -15.35
CA ASP A 12 -0.01 -9.37 -14.42
C ASP A 12 1.02 -9.49 -13.29
N LEU A 13 2.31 -9.35 -13.60
CA LEU A 13 3.36 -9.32 -12.58
C LEU A 13 3.22 -8.10 -11.67
N ALA A 14 3.02 -6.91 -12.25
CA ALA A 14 2.84 -5.69 -11.47
C ALA A 14 1.58 -5.71 -10.58
N ASN A 15 0.51 -6.40 -11.03
CA ASN A 15 -0.67 -6.66 -10.20
C ASN A 15 -0.32 -7.52 -8.98
N LYS A 16 0.38 -8.64 -9.19
CA LYS A 16 0.80 -9.52 -8.10
C LYS A 16 1.72 -8.79 -7.10
N ASP A 17 2.64 -7.97 -7.60
CA ASP A 17 3.54 -7.16 -6.77
C ASP A 17 2.76 -6.12 -5.96
N SER A 18 1.80 -5.41 -6.58
CA SER A 18 0.95 -4.44 -5.89
C SER A 18 0.07 -5.10 -4.81
N ASP A 19 -0.53 -6.25 -5.11
CA ASP A 19 -1.33 -7.01 -4.14
C ASP A 19 -0.48 -7.49 -2.95
N ALA A 20 0.75 -7.95 -3.21
CA ALA A 20 1.69 -8.33 -2.16
C ALA A 20 2.07 -7.11 -1.30
N ALA A 21 2.39 -5.97 -1.91
CA ALA A 21 2.71 -4.74 -1.19
C ALA A 21 1.52 -4.22 -0.38
N ALA A 22 0.29 -4.33 -0.89
CA ALA A 22 -0.93 -3.95 -0.19
C ALA A 22 -1.15 -4.81 1.07
N LYS A 23 -0.91 -6.12 0.99
CA LYS A 23 -0.96 -7.02 2.16
C LYS A 23 0.08 -6.64 3.22
N GLN A 24 1.31 -6.31 2.79
CA GLN A 24 2.37 -5.86 3.71
C GLN A 24 2.01 -4.53 4.38
N LEU A 25 1.46 -3.57 3.63
CA LEU A 25 0.96 -2.32 4.17
C LEU A 25 -0.17 -2.56 5.18
N GLY A 26 -1.12 -3.44 4.89
CA GLY A 26 -2.19 -3.80 5.81
C GLY A 26 -1.66 -4.40 7.12
N ALA A 27 -0.67 -5.30 7.04
CA ALA A 27 -0.02 -5.87 8.22
C ALA A 27 0.72 -4.80 9.05
N ALA A 28 1.45 -3.89 8.39
CA ALA A 28 2.16 -2.79 9.06
C ALA A 28 1.19 -1.82 9.74
N LEU A 29 0.06 -1.49 9.10
CA LEU A 29 -0.97 -0.62 9.67
C LEU A 29 -1.57 -1.23 10.93
N ARG A 30 -1.95 -2.52 10.88
CA ARG A 30 -2.48 -3.23 12.05
C ARG A 30 -1.47 -3.26 13.20
N ALA A 31 -0.21 -3.58 12.92
CA ALA A 31 0.83 -3.57 13.94
C ALA A 31 1.04 -2.17 14.55
N GLY A 32 0.93 -1.11 13.75
CA GLY A 32 0.99 0.27 14.22
C GLY A 32 -0.19 0.64 15.11
N GLU A 33 -1.39 0.20 14.76
CA GLU A 33 -2.60 0.39 15.57
C GLU A 33 -2.52 -0.35 16.90
N GLU A 34 -2.14 -1.62 16.89
CA GLU A 34 -1.94 -2.43 18.10
C GLU A 34 -0.88 -1.80 19.04
N ALA A 35 0.22 -1.29 18.47
CA ALA A 35 1.26 -0.63 19.25
C ALA A 35 0.75 0.66 19.92
N ASN A 36 -0.08 1.44 19.23
CA ASN A 36 -0.71 2.65 19.77
C ASN A 36 -1.74 2.33 20.85
N GLN A 37 -2.61 1.34 20.63
CA GLN A 37 -3.59 0.91 21.63
C GLN A 37 -2.90 0.47 22.94
N LYS A 38 -1.79 -0.26 22.83
CA LYS A 38 -1.00 -0.64 24.01
C LYS A 38 -0.37 0.56 24.71
N LEU A 39 0.11 1.57 23.98
CA LEU A 39 0.62 2.80 24.56
C LEU A 39 -0.48 3.54 25.33
N GLU A 40 -1.65 3.67 24.72
CA GLU A 40 -2.81 4.33 25.33
C GLU A 40 -3.22 3.62 26.62
N LEU A 41 -3.29 2.28 26.61
CA LEU A 41 -3.60 1.50 27.81
C LEU A 41 -2.58 1.74 28.93
N LEU A 42 -1.28 1.80 28.62
CA LEU A 42 -0.24 2.08 29.61
C LEU A 42 -0.38 3.50 30.20
N MET A 43 -0.70 4.48 29.35
CA MET A 43 -0.91 5.87 29.78
C MET A 43 -2.15 6.00 30.67
N GLN A 44 -3.28 5.40 30.27
CA GLN A 44 -4.49 5.37 31.09
C GLN A 44 -4.24 4.71 32.44
N TYR A 45 -3.58 3.54 32.44
CA TYR A 45 -3.25 2.84 33.68
C TYR A 45 -2.34 3.66 34.60
N ARG A 46 -1.39 4.41 34.04
CA ARG A 46 -0.52 5.33 34.78
C ARG A 46 -1.32 6.42 35.47
N ASP A 47 -2.24 7.05 34.75
CA ASP A 47 -3.02 8.16 35.28
C ASP A 47 -4.00 7.69 36.36
N ASP A 48 -4.65 6.54 36.15
CA ASP A 48 -5.49 5.88 37.15
C ASP A 48 -4.70 5.54 38.43
N TYR A 49 -3.49 5.02 38.26
CA TYR A 49 -2.63 4.65 39.39
C TYR A 49 -2.18 5.87 40.19
N ALA A 50 -1.83 6.96 39.50
CA ALA A 50 -1.48 8.24 40.12
C ALA A 50 -2.67 8.84 40.90
N ALA A 51 -3.87 8.82 40.33
CA ALA A 51 -5.08 9.32 40.98
C ALA A 51 -5.41 8.55 42.28
N ARG A 52 -5.26 7.22 42.27
CA ARG A 52 -5.43 6.38 43.47
C ARG A 52 -4.44 6.73 44.58
N CYS A 53 -3.18 7.00 44.23
CA CYS A 53 -2.19 7.40 45.22
C CYS A 53 -2.50 8.79 45.81
N GLN A 54 -2.98 9.73 44.99
CA GLN A 54 -3.37 11.06 45.44
C GLN A 54 -4.55 11.01 46.44
N ALA A 55 -5.56 10.20 46.14
CA ALA A 55 -6.68 9.95 47.06
C ALA A 55 -6.23 9.27 48.37
N GLY A 56 -5.27 8.34 48.28
CA GLY A 56 -4.66 7.73 49.47
C GLY A 56 -3.93 8.76 50.33
N LEU A 57 -3.13 9.64 49.72
CA LEU A 57 -2.36 10.68 50.44
C LEU A 57 -3.27 11.59 51.27
N THR A 58 -4.45 11.97 50.74
CA THR A 58 -5.44 12.74 51.49
C THR A 58 -6.04 12.00 52.69
N ALA A 59 -5.97 10.67 52.71
CA ALA A 59 -6.44 9.82 53.81
C ALA A 59 -5.32 9.39 54.79
N GLY A 60 -4.06 9.80 54.57
CA GLY A 60 -2.92 9.47 55.41
C GLY A 60 -2.30 8.09 55.11
N ILE A 61 -1.44 8.00 54.09
CA ILE A 61 -0.69 6.77 53.77
C ILE A 61 0.61 6.63 54.56
N SER A 62 1.07 5.40 54.74
CA SER A 62 2.41 5.14 55.29
C SER A 62 3.52 5.48 54.29
N THR A 63 4.70 5.82 54.81
CA THR A 63 5.91 6.08 54.02
C THR A 63 6.28 4.90 53.11
N THR A 64 6.06 3.67 53.57
CA THR A 64 6.31 2.45 52.78
C THR A 64 5.40 2.35 51.56
N HIS A 65 4.11 2.69 51.70
CA HIS A 65 3.19 2.72 50.57
C HIS A 65 3.60 3.78 49.52
N PHE A 66 4.03 4.95 49.98
CA PHE A 66 4.50 6.01 49.08
C PHE A 66 5.77 5.60 48.32
N ASN A 67 6.73 4.95 48.99
CA ASN A 67 7.94 4.45 48.32
C ASN A 67 7.60 3.41 47.23
N ASN A 68 6.74 2.44 47.56
CA ASN A 68 6.28 1.42 46.61
C ASN A 68 5.61 2.06 45.38
N PHE A 69 4.78 3.09 45.60
CA PHE A 69 4.18 3.86 44.52
C PHE A 69 5.24 4.48 43.60
N GLN A 70 6.23 5.17 44.16
CA GLN A 70 7.29 5.81 43.36
C GLN A 70 8.09 4.80 42.53
N VAL A 71 8.45 3.65 43.11
CA VAL A 71 9.19 2.59 42.40
C VAL A 71 8.36 2.02 41.26
N PHE A 72 7.08 1.74 41.48
CA PHE A 72 6.22 1.22 40.43
C PHE A 72 5.95 2.25 39.34
N MET A 73 5.77 3.52 39.71
CA MET A 73 5.59 4.62 38.77
C MET A 73 6.78 4.75 37.82
N GLN A 74 8.01 4.67 38.35
CA GLN A 74 9.22 4.69 37.52
C GLN A 74 9.29 3.51 36.54
N LYS A 75 8.87 2.31 36.95
CA LYS A 75 8.80 1.14 36.06
C LYS A 75 7.78 1.35 34.95
N LEU A 76 6.65 1.97 35.27
CA LEU A 76 5.59 2.24 34.31
C LEU A 76 6.01 3.33 33.31
N ASP A 77 6.65 4.40 33.77
CA ASP A 77 7.24 5.43 32.92
C ASP A 77 8.29 4.84 31.97
N TYR A 78 9.14 3.93 32.45
CA TYR A 78 10.10 3.21 31.62
C TYR A 78 9.41 2.35 30.56
N ALA A 79 8.34 1.62 30.93
CA ALA A 79 7.57 0.81 30.00
C ALA A 79 6.88 1.66 28.91
N ILE A 80 6.33 2.82 29.30
CA ILE A 80 5.73 3.79 28.37
C ILE A 80 6.77 4.32 27.39
N ALA A 81 7.95 4.75 27.88
CA ALA A 81 9.02 5.22 27.03
C ALA A 81 9.49 4.13 26.04
N GLY A 82 9.55 2.87 26.50
CA GLY A 82 9.80 1.72 25.63
C GLY A 82 8.73 1.55 24.55
N GLN A 83 7.44 1.60 24.95
CA GLN A 83 6.32 1.43 24.03
C GLN A 83 6.22 2.60 23.01
N GLN A 84 6.57 3.83 23.40
CA GLN A 84 6.66 4.97 22.48
C GLN A 84 7.68 4.73 21.36
N LYS A 85 8.82 4.09 21.67
CA LYS A 85 9.80 3.70 20.63
C LYS A 85 9.23 2.65 19.68
N VAL A 86 8.52 1.65 20.22
CA VAL A 86 7.84 0.63 19.41
C VAL A 86 6.82 1.26 18.46
N VAL A 87 6.03 2.22 18.95
CA VAL A 87 5.08 2.99 18.13
C VAL A 87 5.81 3.75 17.02
N ALA A 88 6.89 4.46 17.35
CA ALA A 88 7.66 5.21 16.37
C ALA A 88 8.22 4.30 15.27
N GLU A 89 8.81 3.16 15.64
CA GLU A 89 9.29 2.15 14.68
C GLU A 89 8.17 1.56 13.82
N ALA A 90 7.00 1.30 14.40
CA ALA A 90 5.85 0.80 13.65
C ALA A 90 5.35 1.84 12.64
N MET A 91 5.31 3.12 13.01
CA MET A 91 4.95 4.20 12.08
C MET A 91 5.96 4.36 10.94
N GLN A 92 7.26 4.18 11.22
CA GLN A 92 8.28 4.15 10.16
C GLN A 92 8.06 2.98 9.20
N ARG A 93 7.73 1.78 9.71
CA ARG A 93 7.39 0.62 8.89
C ARG A 93 6.15 0.84 8.04
N VAL A 94 5.12 1.48 8.59
CA VAL A 94 3.91 1.88 7.83
C VAL A 94 4.28 2.82 6.69
N ALA A 95 5.10 3.83 6.95
CA ALA A 95 5.51 4.79 5.93
C ALA A 95 6.29 4.10 4.79
N GLN A 96 7.22 3.20 5.13
CA GLN A 96 8.00 2.43 4.15
C GLN A 96 7.11 1.50 3.32
N ALA A 97 6.20 0.75 3.97
CA ALA A 97 5.28 -0.13 3.27
C ALA A 97 4.32 0.64 2.34
N ARG A 98 3.89 1.83 2.77
CA ARG A 98 3.04 2.72 1.95
C ARG A 98 3.79 3.21 0.72
N ALA A 99 5.04 3.65 0.88
CA ALA A 99 5.87 4.08 -0.24
C ALA A 99 6.12 2.94 -1.24
N ALA A 100 6.39 1.73 -0.75
CA ALA A 100 6.58 0.55 -1.59
C ALA A 100 5.31 0.21 -2.39
N TRP A 101 4.14 0.22 -1.73
CA TRP A 101 2.86 -0.01 -2.39
C TRP A 101 2.57 1.06 -3.46
N GLN A 102 2.80 2.34 -3.16
CA GLN A 102 2.63 3.43 -4.12
C GLN A 102 3.53 3.27 -5.35
N ALA A 103 4.79 2.86 -5.16
CA ALA A 103 5.72 2.60 -6.26
C ALA A 103 5.25 1.44 -7.15
N CYS A 104 4.72 0.36 -6.55
CA CYS A 104 4.15 -0.75 -7.31
C CYS A 104 2.93 -0.31 -8.13
N GLU A 105 2.04 0.49 -7.55
CA GLU A 105 0.86 0.98 -8.24
C GLU A 105 1.22 1.93 -9.40
N GLN A 106 2.19 2.83 -9.20
CA GLN A 106 2.70 3.69 -10.27
C GLN A 106 3.31 2.87 -11.42
N LYS A 107 4.11 1.84 -11.10
CA LYS A 107 4.69 0.95 -12.11
C LYS A 107 3.61 0.21 -12.89
N LYS A 108 2.59 -0.33 -12.22
CA LYS A 108 1.43 -0.96 -12.85
C LYS A 108 0.72 0.00 -13.82
N MET A 109 0.43 1.24 -13.39
CA MET A 109 -0.21 2.24 -14.26
C MET A 109 0.63 2.58 -15.49
N SER A 110 1.97 2.59 -15.36
CA SER A 110 2.85 2.81 -16.50
C SER A 110 2.72 1.71 -17.55
N PHE A 111 2.65 0.44 -17.14
CA PHE A 111 2.46 -0.68 -18.07
C PHE A 111 1.08 -0.69 -18.70
N VAL A 112 0.03 -0.41 -17.93
CA VAL A 112 -1.34 -0.26 -18.46
C VAL A 112 -1.40 0.82 -19.54
N THR A 113 -0.76 1.97 -19.29
CA THR A 113 -0.68 3.07 -20.27
C THR A 113 0.06 2.66 -21.53
N LEU A 114 1.17 1.92 -21.40
CA LEU A 114 1.92 1.41 -22.56
C LEU A 114 1.12 0.38 -23.35
N ALA A 115 0.40 -0.52 -22.68
CA ALA A 115 -0.45 -1.53 -23.33
C ALA A 115 -1.60 -0.89 -24.11
N ASP A 116 -2.26 0.13 -23.56
CA ASP A 116 -3.32 0.87 -24.25
C ASP A 116 -2.79 1.56 -25.53
N ARG A 117 -1.60 2.17 -25.46
CA ARG A 117 -0.95 2.76 -26.64
C ARG A 117 -0.61 1.73 -27.70
N ALA A 118 0.00 0.60 -27.31
CA ALA A 118 0.33 -0.48 -28.22
C ALA A 118 -0.92 -1.05 -28.92
N SER A 119 -1.99 -1.29 -28.16
CA SER A 119 -3.28 -1.75 -28.66
C SER A 119 -3.87 -0.79 -29.71
N LYS A 120 -3.82 0.53 -29.45
CA LYS A 120 -4.28 1.55 -30.41
C LYS A 120 -3.46 1.58 -31.69
N GLU A 121 -2.14 1.40 -31.60
CA GLU A 121 -1.25 1.32 -32.76
C GLU A 121 -1.48 0.06 -33.58
N ASP A 122 -1.71 -1.08 -32.94
CA ASP A 122 -2.06 -2.35 -33.60
C ASP A 122 -3.39 -2.22 -34.33
N ALA A 123 -4.44 -1.71 -33.67
CA ALA A 123 -5.75 -1.50 -34.28
C ALA A 123 -5.67 -0.59 -35.52
N ARG A 124 -4.85 0.48 -35.46
CA ARG A 124 -4.63 1.37 -36.60
C ARG A 124 -3.91 0.68 -37.76
N ARG A 125 -2.94 -0.20 -37.46
CA ARG A 125 -2.24 -1.00 -38.47
C ARG A 125 -3.14 -2.02 -39.14
N GLU A 126 -3.99 -2.71 -38.37
CA GLU A 126 -4.94 -3.66 -38.95
C GLU A 126 -5.97 -2.95 -39.84
N LEU A 127 -6.54 -1.82 -39.38
CA LEU A 127 -7.46 -1.02 -40.21
C LEU A 127 -6.83 -0.59 -41.55
N TRP A 128 -5.56 -0.19 -41.53
CA TRP A 128 -4.84 0.18 -42.74
C TRP A 128 -4.62 -1.02 -43.67
N ARG A 129 -4.30 -2.21 -43.12
CA ARG A 129 -4.14 -3.44 -43.92
C ARG A 129 -5.46 -3.88 -44.55
N ASP A 130 -6.55 -3.85 -43.78
CA ASP A 130 -7.89 -4.23 -44.25
C ASP A 130 -8.35 -3.30 -45.38
N GLN A 131 -8.15 -1.98 -45.23
CA GLN A 131 -8.45 -1.01 -46.28
C GLN A 131 -7.66 -1.32 -47.56
N LYS A 132 -6.35 -1.56 -47.43
CA LYS A 132 -5.48 -1.87 -48.58
C LYS A 132 -5.93 -3.15 -49.29
N GLN A 133 -6.24 -4.21 -48.54
CA GLN A 133 -6.74 -5.46 -49.12
C GLN A 133 -8.07 -5.25 -49.86
N ASN A 134 -9.01 -4.52 -49.26
CA ASN A 134 -10.28 -4.19 -49.90
C ASN A 134 -10.10 -3.42 -51.21
N ASP A 135 -9.20 -2.43 -51.23
CA ASP A 135 -8.89 -1.64 -52.42
C ASP A 135 -8.27 -2.51 -53.53
N GLU A 136 -7.34 -3.42 -53.19
CA GLU A 136 -6.75 -4.37 -54.14
C GLU A 136 -7.80 -5.32 -54.73
N HIS A 137 -8.71 -5.84 -53.91
CA HIS A 137 -9.81 -6.69 -54.37
C HIS A 137 -10.77 -5.92 -55.29
N ALA A 138 -11.13 -4.68 -54.95
CA ALA A 138 -11.97 -3.83 -55.78
C ALA A 138 -11.31 -3.54 -57.14
N ALA A 139 -10.02 -3.18 -57.14
CA ALA A 139 -9.26 -2.91 -58.36
C ALA A 139 -9.19 -4.13 -59.30
N ARG A 140 -8.94 -5.34 -58.75
CA ARG A 140 -8.94 -6.58 -59.54
C ARG A 140 -10.30 -6.88 -60.17
N ARG A 141 -11.41 -6.65 -59.46
CA ARG A 141 -12.77 -6.83 -60.01
C ARG A 141 -13.08 -5.85 -61.13
N VAL A 142 -12.64 -4.59 -61.01
CA VAL A 142 -12.80 -3.59 -62.07
C VAL A 142 -12.00 -3.98 -63.32
N LEU A 143 -10.75 -4.42 -63.15
CA LEU A 143 -9.91 -4.86 -64.26
C LEU A 143 -10.53 -6.06 -65.00
N HIS A 144 -11.04 -7.06 -64.24
CA HIS A 144 -11.63 -8.26 -64.82
C HIS A 144 -12.93 -7.97 -65.61
N LYS A 145 -13.76 -7.02 -65.16
CA LYS A 145 -14.93 -6.55 -65.92
C LYS A 145 -14.53 -5.86 -67.23
N ARG A 146 -13.42 -5.11 -67.24
CA ARG A 146 -12.91 -4.43 -68.44
C ARG A 146 -12.33 -5.37 -69.49
N THR A 147 -11.79 -6.52 -69.08
CA THR A 147 -11.22 -7.53 -70.00
C THR A 147 -12.26 -8.50 -70.58
N LEU A 148 -13.49 -8.52 -70.03
CA LEU A 148 -14.60 -9.38 -70.47
C LEU A 148 -15.67 -8.62 -71.27
N SER A 149 -15.38 -7.38 -71.68
CA SER A 149 -16.16 -6.57 -72.63
C SER A 149 -15.31 -6.28 -73.86
#